data_AF-A0AAN6NPK0-F1
#
_entry.id   AF-A0AAN6NPK0-F1
#
_cell.length_a   1.000
_cell.length_b   1.000
_cell.length_c   1.000
_cell.angle_alpha   90.00
_cell.angle_beta   90.00
_cell.angle_gamma   90.00
#
_symmetry.space_group_name_H-M   'P 1'
#
loop_
_entity.id
_entity.type
_entity.pdbx_description
1 polymer ?
#
loop_
_entity_poly.entity_id
_entity_poly.type
_entity_poly.pdbx_seq_one_letter_code
_entity_poly.pdbx_strand_id
1 'polypeptide(L)' 'MLEDPNLKVTYLVIDALDEYITDQPQLLQLIVQISSVSARIKWLVSSRNEVQIEE' A
#
# COMPACT_ATOMS: atom_id res chain seq x y z
N MET A 1 0.38 -15.54 3.24
CA MET A 1 1.21 -14.35 3.58
C MET A 1 1.55 -13.61 2.30
N LEU A 2 1.71 -12.28 2.34
CA LEU A 2 2.05 -11.47 1.15
C LEU A 2 3.42 -11.83 0.55
N GLU A 3 4.25 -12.53 1.32
CA GLU A 3 5.56 -13.08 0.93
C GLU A 3 5.49 -14.52 0.40
N ASP A 4 4.30 -15.10 0.21
CA ASP A 4 4.18 -16.47 -0.28
C ASP A 4 4.72 -16.56 -1.74
N PRO A 5 5.74 -17.42 -2.00
CA PRO A 5 6.30 -17.58 -3.34
C PRO A 5 5.27 -18.10 -4.36
N ASN A 6 4.22 -18.79 -3.90
CA ASN A 6 3.13 -19.29 -4.73
C ASN A 6 1.95 -18.31 -4.86
N LEU A 7 2.05 -17.11 -4.26
CA LEU A 7 1.01 -16.10 -4.34
C LEU A 7 0.80 -15.72 -5.81
N LYS A 8 -0.43 -15.83 -6.30
CA LYS A 8 -0.81 -15.32 -7.62
C LYS A 8 -0.79 -13.80 -7.62
N VAL A 9 -0.86 -13.19 -8.80
CA VAL A 9 -1.04 -11.73 -8.89
C VAL A 9 -2.25 -11.33 -8.04
N THR A 10 -2.01 -10.47 -7.07
CA THR A 10 -2.98 -10.10 -6.03
C THR A 10 -3.10 -8.59 -5.99
N TYR A 11 -4.34 -8.10 -5.96
CA TYR A 11 -4.65 -6.67 -5.86
C TYR A 11 -5.08 -6.37 -4.43
N LEU A 12 -4.39 -5.43 -3.80
CA LEU A 12 -4.73 -4.91 -2.48
C LEU A 12 -5.32 -3.51 -2.65
N VAL A 13 -6.51 -3.31 -2.09
CA VAL A 13 -7.23 -2.04 -2.14
C VAL A 13 -7.20 -1.41 -0.76
N ILE A 14 -6.68 -0.20 -0.68
CA ILE A 14 -6.71 0.64 0.53
C ILE A 14 -7.64 1.79 0.21
N ASP A 15 -8.72 1.90 0.97
CA ASP A 15 -9.67 3.01 0.84
C ASP A 15 -9.40 4.06 1.93
N ALA A 16 -9.52 5.34 1.56
CA ALA A 16 -9.40 6.49 2.45
C ALA A 16 -8.11 6.52 3.31
N LEU A 17 -6.94 6.40 2.67
CA LEU A 17 -5.63 6.40 3.36
C LEU A 17 -5.42 7.62 4.27
N ASP A 18 -6.02 8.76 3.93
CA ASP A 18 -5.94 10.00 4.70
C ASP A 18 -6.72 9.99 6.02
N GLU A 19 -7.67 9.07 6.21
CA GLU A 19 -8.38 8.92 7.49
C GLU A 19 -7.49 8.25 8.55
N TYR A 20 -6.37 7.65 8.14
CA TYR A 20 -5.47 6.88 9.01
C TYR A 20 -4.25 7.69 9.48
N ILE A 21 -4.50 8.84 10.12
CA ILE A 21 -3.51 9.90 10.40
C ILE A 21 -2.34 9.46 11.29
N THR A 22 -2.56 8.62 12.30
CA THR A 22 -1.54 8.31 13.32
C THR A 22 -0.43 7.38 12.82
N ASP A 23 -0.78 6.40 11.98
CA ASP A 23 0.15 5.38 11.48
C ASP A 23 0.25 5.37 9.95
N GLN A 24 -0.26 6.41 9.27
CA GLN A 24 -0.15 6.59 7.82
C GLN A 24 1.28 6.36 7.30
N PRO A 25 2.35 6.90 7.93
CA PRO A 25 3.71 6.71 7.44
C PRO A 25 4.17 5.25 7.55
N GLN A 26 3.70 4.51 8.56
CA GLN A 26 4.05 3.10 8.74
C GLN A 26 3.37 2.23 7.67
N LEU A 27 2.12 2.55 7.33
CA LEU A 27 1.39 1.88 6.25
C LEU A 27 2.06 2.14 4.88
N LEU A 28 2.46 3.38 4.61
CA LEU A 28 3.22 3.72 3.41
C LEU A 28 4.56 2.98 3.33
N GLN A 29 5.31 2.93 4.45
CA GLN A 29 6.55 2.16 4.51
C GLN A 29 6.32 0.67 4.23
N LEU A 30 5.25 0.09 4.77
CA LEU A 30 4.89 -1.30 4.51
C LEU A 30 4.58 -1.55 3.03
N ILE A 31 3.83 -0.65 2.39
CA ILE A 31 3.52 -0.72 0.95
C ILE A 31 4.82 -0.72 0.13
N VAL A 32 5.76 0.19 0.44
CA VAL A 32 7.06 0.28 -0.24
C VAL A 32 7.87 -1.00 -0.04
N GLN A 33 7.98 -1.48 1.20
CA GLN A 33 8.72 -2.70 1.53
C GLN A 33 8.17 -3.91 0.78
N ILE A 34 6.85 -4.12 0.82
CA ILE A 34 6.21 -5.26 0.16
C ILE A 34 6.33 -5.16 -1.37
N SER A 35 6.20 -3.95 -1.92
CA SER A 35 6.35 -3.72 -3.36
C SER A 35 7.78 -4.01 -3.84
N SER A 36 8.79 -3.80 -3.00
CA SER A 36 10.19 -4.12 -3.32
C SER A 36 10.49 -5.62 -3.35
N VAL A 37 9.78 -6.41 -2.53
CA VAL A 37 10.01 -7.87 -2.43
C VAL A 37 9.10 -8.69 -3.34
N SER A 38 7.94 -8.16 -3.75
CA SER A 38 6.93 -8.92 -4.50
C SER A 38 6.32 -8.11 -5.64
N ALA A 39 6.78 -8.37 -6.87
CA ALA A 39 6.21 -7.79 -8.08
C ALA A 39 4.77 -8.28 -8.39
N ARG A 40 4.29 -9.31 -7.66
CA ARG A 40 2.96 -9.92 -7.83
C ARG A 40 1.87 -9.17 -7.08
N ILE A 41 2.25 -8.28 -6.15
CA ILE A 41 1.30 -7.46 -5.41
C ILE A 41 1.11 -6.14 -6.16
N LYS A 42 -0.15 -5.77 -6.38
CA LYS A 42 -0.56 -4.50 -6.99
C LYS A 42 -1.41 -3.75 -6.00
N TRP A 43 -1.12 -2.46 -5.82
CA TRP A 43 -1.82 -1.61 -4.88
C TRP A 43 -2.76 -0.66 -5.62
N LEU A 44 -3.98 -0.54 -5.13
CA LEU A 44 -4.91 0.52 -5.47
C LEU A 44 -5.19 1.28 -4.17
N VAL A 45 -4.79 2.54 -4.12
CA VAL A 45 -4.90 3.36 -2.90
C VAL A 45 -5.77 4.56 -3.25
N SER A 46 -6.84 4.77 -2.47
CA SER A 46 -7.64 5.99 -2.53
C SER A 46 -7.31 6.87 -1.33
N SER A 47 -7.39 8.19 -1.54
CA SER A 47 -7.29 9.19 -0.49
C SER A 47 -7.98 10.47 -0.94
N ARG A 48 -8.30 11.36 -0.01
CA ARG A 48 -8.58 12.76 -0.35
C ARG A 48 -7.32 13.38 -0.97
N ASN A 49 -7.53 14.37 -1.83
CA ASN A 49 -6.49 15.10 -2.54
C ASN A 49 -5.70 16.04 -1.58
N GLU A 50 -5.15 15.50 -0.50
CA GLU A 50 -4.35 16.21 0.47
C GLU A 50 -2.92 16.36 -0.08
N VAL A 51 -2.36 17.56 0.02
CA VAL A 51 -1.04 17.96 -0.50
C VAL A 51 0.12 17.10 0.05
N GLN A 52 -0.12 16.33 1.12
CA GLN A 52 0.85 15.42 1.71
C GLN A 52 1.04 14.11 0.92
N ILE A 53 0.13 13.79 -0.02
CA ILE A 53 0.22 12.61 -0.88
C ILE A 53 0.61 13.06 -2.30
N GLU A 54 1.69 13.83 -2.39
CA GLU A 54 2.44 14.04 -3.61
C GLU A 54 3.79 13.32 -3.46
N GLU A 55 3.87 12.10 -3.98
CA GLU A 55 5.03 11.46 -4.66
C GLU A 55 4.73 10.00 -5.04
#